data_AF-A0A382QDU7-F1
#
_entry.id   AF-A0A382QDU7-F1
#
_cell.length_a   1.000
_cell.length_b   1.000
_cell.length_c   1.000
_cell.angle_alpha   90.00
_cell.angle_beta   90.00
_cell.angle_gamma   90.00
#
_symmetry.space_group_name_H-M   'P 1'
#
loop_
_entity.id
_entity.type
_entity.pdbx_description
1 polymer ?
#
loop_
_entity_poly.entity_id
_entity_poly.type
_entity_poly.pdbx_seq_one_letter_code
_entity_poly.pdbx_strand_id
1 'polypeptide(L)'
;MRLGPLTQFSQKTNRYQAAERANRGAGDVFPLIAFPDFGASITLSRVLDRRNTGEKMLRGIPVSQGVSHSRVVVLNRTRIDPAKCDIAEPDLAREEDRLQSSLAETRRQILSLQGRLRDAMGAKEALIFDSHLLVLEDPMLLEEVSRFIREDLVSAEYAFFKASEKYADALAKVDDAYLSERAADIRDVTQRVLANLMGRPTCAGLADLTEPCIVVAHDLTPSDTAMMDPA
;
A
#
# COMPACT_ATOMS: atom_id res chain seq x y z
N MET A 1 55.22 2.12 41.55
CA MET A 1 56.22 2.42 40.50
C MET A 1 55.84 1.56 39.30
N ARG A 2 55.34 2.02 38.16
CA ARG A 2 55.02 3.34 37.60
C ARG A 2 53.71 3.14 36.80
N LEU A 3 52.70 3.96 37.07
CA LEU A 3 51.70 4.33 36.07
C LEU A 3 52.32 5.47 35.24
N GLY A 4 52.14 5.42 33.93
CA GLY A 4 52.59 6.44 32.98
C GLY A 4 51.68 6.44 31.74
N PRO A 5 51.55 7.59 31.05
CA PRO A 5 50.24 8.23 30.82
C PRO A 5 49.96 8.48 29.33
N LEU A 6 48.98 9.36 29.06
CA LEU A 6 48.62 10.05 27.79
C LEU A 6 47.42 9.37 27.06
N THR A 7 46.35 10.05 26.64
CA THR A 7 46.03 11.49 26.62
C THR A 7 44.54 11.73 26.32
N GLN A 8 44.05 12.86 26.82
CA GLN A 8 43.06 13.78 26.23
C GLN A 8 41.57 13.38 26.21
N PHE A 9 40.94 13.69 27.35
CA PHE A 9 39.64 14.35 27.39
C PHE A 9 39.62 15.58 26.45
N SER A 10 38.76 15.55 25.44
CA SER A 10 38.45 16.71 24.62
C SER A 10 37.26 17.45 25.22
N GLN A 11 37.50 18.65 25.73
CA GLN A 11 36.47 19.66 25.90
C GLN A 11 36.08 20.18 24.52
N LYS A 12 34.81 20.02 24.11
CA LYS A 12 34.11 20.99 23.25
C LYS A 12 32.62 21.08 23.59
N THR A 13 32.35 21.96 24.53
CA THR A 13 31.39 23.07 24.41
C THR A 13 29.99 22.78 23.84
N ASN A 14 29.04 22.67 24.75
CA ASN A 14 27.78 23.42 24.80
C ASN A 14 27.42 24.21 23.52
N ARG A 15 26.49 23.68 22.71
CA ARG A 15 25.87 24.39 21.57
C ARG A 15 24.35 24.24 21.48
N TYR A 16 23.68 23.84 22.56
CA TYR A 16 22.21 23.65 22.56
C TYR A 16 21.43 24.70 23.39
N GLN A 17 22.06 25.80 23.81
CA GLN A 17 21.35 26.90 24.49
C GLN A 17 21.55 28.29 23.85
N ALA A 18 21.81 28.37 22.55
CA ALA A 18 21.96 29.66 21.86
C ALA A 18 21.35 29.71 20.45
N ALA A 19 20.21 29.04 20.23
CA ALA A 19 19.45 29.14 18.97
C ALA A 19 17.98 29.57 19.14
N GLU A 20 17.59 30.07 20.32
CA GLU A 20 16.21 30.50 20.61
C GLU A 20 16.03 32.02 20.70
N ARG A 21 17.04 32.81 20.33
CA ARG A 21 16.92 34.28 20.27
C ARG A 21 17.69 34.89 19.11
N ALA A 22 17.43 34.45 17.89
CA ALA A 22 17.79 35.19 16.68
C ALA A 22 17.10 34.60 15.45
N ASN A 23 15.77 34.73 15.34
CA ASN A 23 15.15 34.71 14.01
C ASN A 23 13.93 35.64 13.97
N ARG A 24 14.20 36.94 14.11
CA ARG A 24 13.34 37.98 13.54
C ARG A 24 13.98 38.40 12.22
N GLY A 25 13.34 38.02 11.11
CA GLY A 25 13.53 38.66 9.82
C GLY A 25 14.75 38.21 9.02
N ALA A 26 14.61 37.12 8.28
CA ALA A 26 15.13 36.95 6.92
C ALA A 26 14.48 35.69 6.34
N GLY A 27 14.04 35.75 5.08
CA GLY A 27 13.46 34.61 4.39
C GLY A 27 14.53 33.55 4.15
N ASP A 28 14.38 32.39 4.78
CA ASP A 28 15.27 31.26 4.56
C ASP A 28 14.78 30.44 3.38
N VAL A 29 15.64 30.43 2.36
CA VAL A 29 15.58 29.63 1.15
C VAL A 29 15.91 28.19 1.55
N PHE A 30 14.94 27.27 1.47
CA PHE A 30 15.20 25.85 1.69
C PHE A 30 15.98 25.25 0.51
N PRO A 31 16.99 24.41 0.74
CA PRO A 31 17.73 23.78 -0.35
C PRO A 31 16.84 22.74 -1.05
N LEU A 32 16.82 22.81 -2.38
CA LEU A 32 16.16 21.87 -3.27
C LEU A 32 16.96 20.56 -3.28
N ILE A 33 16.43 19.49 -2.68
CA ILE A 33 16.97 18.14 -2.90
C ILE A 33 16.18 17.53 -4.05
N ALA A 34 16.86 17.35 -5.18
CA ALA A 34 16.31 16.69 -6.36
C ALA A 34 16.33 15.17 -6.18
N PHE A 35 15.18 14.53 -6.32
CA PHE A 35 15.09 13.08 -6.56
C PHE A 35 15.07 12.86 -8.07
N PRO A 36 15.96 12.04 -8.65
CA PRO A 36 15.87 11.68 -10.05
C PRO A 36 14.64 10.78 -10.26
N ASP A 37 13.91 11.03 -11.35
CA ASP A 37 12.93 10.15 -11.99
C ASP A 37 11.48 10.11 -11.47
N PHE A 38 10.92 11.24 -11.05
CA PHE A 38 9.46 11.44 -11.09
C PHE A 38 9.09 12.56 -12.08
N GLY A 39 8.87 12.17 -13.33
CA GLY A 39 8.39 13.04 -14.40
C GLY A 39 6.90 13.34 -14.26
N ALA A 40 6.55 14.40 -13.51
CA ALA A 40 5.37 15.22 -13.74
C ALA A 40 5.46 16.52 -12.94
N SER A 41 5.84 17.63 -13.58
CA SER A 41 5.76 18.97 -13.02
C SER A 41 4.35 19.52 -13.26
N ILE A 42 3.58 19.78 -12.19
CA ILE A 42 2.34 20.54 -12.28
C ILE A 42 2.65 21.98 -11.86
N THR A 43 2.58 22.91 -12.81
CA THR A 43 2.73 24.35 -12.55
C THR A 43 1.39 24.93 -12.10
N LEU A 44 1.29 25.36 -10.84
CA LEU A 44 0.14 26.13 -10.33
C LEU A 44 0.33 27.63 -10.60
N SER A 45 -0.37 28.18 -11.60
CA SER A 45 -0.42 29.62 -11.87
C SER A 45 -1.48 30.33 -10.99
N ARG A 46 -0.98 30.88 -9.87
CA ARG A 46 -1.24 32.22 -9.29
C ARG A 46 -2.67 32.80 -9.31
N VAL A 47 -3.29 32.83 -8.11
CA VAL A 47 -4.15 33.95 -7.65
C VAL A 47 -3.68 34.33 -6.24
N LEU A 48 -3.17 35.55 -6.08
CA LEU A 48 -2.74 36.09 -4.79
C LEU A 48 -3.83 37.02 -4.24
N ASP A 49 -4.64 36.51 -3.32
CA ASP A 49 -5.33 37.34 -2.34
C ASP A 49 -4.55 37.28 -1.02
N ARG A 50 -4.22 38.45 -0.46
CA ARG A 50 -3.27 38.61 0.66
C ARG A 50 -3.87 38.33 2.05
N ARG A 51 -4.97 37.56 2.12
CA ARG A 51 -5.53 36.95 3.35
C ARG A 51 -5.92 35.48 3.14
N ASN A 52 -5.29 34.82 2.17
CA ASN A 52 -5.63 33.48 1.74
C ASN A 52 -4.35 32.64 1.74
N THR A 53 -4.11 31.90 2.82
CA THR A 53 -2.93 31.02 2.99
C THR A 53 -2.89 29.86 2.00
N GLY A 54 -3.89 29.72 1.12
CA GLY A 54 -4.04 28.55 0.24
C GLY A 54 -4.39 27.27 1.01
N GLU A 55 -4.62 27.40 2.32
CA GLU A 55 -5.03 26.31 3.21
C GLU A 55 -6.47 25.91 2.89
N LYS A 56 -6.67 24.63 2.64
CA LYS A 56 -8.01 24.04 2.44
C LYS A 56 -8.41 23.29 3.70
N MET A 57 -9.58 23.63 4.25
CA MET A 57 -10.18 22.88 5.35
C MET A 57 -11.05 21.75 4.76
N LEU A 58 -10.66 20.52 5.04
CA LEU A 58 -11.44 19.33 4.70
C LEU A 58 -12.10 18.80 5.98
N ARG A 59 -13.37 18.40 5.89
CA ARG A 59 -14.14 17.83 7.01
C ARG A 59 -14.53 16.40 6.66
N GLY A 60 -14.44 15.50 7.63
CA GLY A 60 -14.77 14.09 7.49
C GLY A 60 -15.36 13.51 8.79
N ILE A 61 -15.57 12.20 8.80
CA ILE A 61 -16.04 11.47 9.98
C ILE A 61 -14.81 11.06 10.81
N PRO A 62 -14.71 11.45 12.10
CA PRO A 62 -13.58 11.08 12.92
C PRO A 62 -13.63 9.59 13.29
N VAL A 63 -12.57 8.84 12.96
CA VAL A 63 -12.44 7.40 13.25
C VAL A 63 -11.52 7.13 14.44
N SER A 64 -10.59 8.04 14.73
CA SER A 64 -9.67 7.97 15.88
C SER A 64 -9.39 9.37 16.43
N GLN A 65 -9.02 9.46 17.71
CA GLN A 65 -8.64 10.72 18.37
C GLN A 65 -7.16 11.03 18.15
N GLY A 66 -6.83 12.31 17.92
CA GLY A 66 -5.45 12.76 17.80
C GLY A 66 -5.31 14.04 16.96
N VAL A 67 -4.13 14.68 17.03
CA VAL A 67 -3.74 15.80 16.17
C VAL A 67 -2.34 15.51 15.65
N SER A 68 -2.15 15.61 14.33
CA SER A 68 -0.86 15.34 13.68
C SER A 68 -0.49 16.50 12.73
N HIS A 69 0.81 16.76 12.63
CA HIS A 69 1.38 17.74 11.72
C HIS A 69 2.65 17.15 11.09
N SER A 70 2.51 16.62 9.87
CA SER A 70 3.59 15.96 9.14
C SER A 70 3.42 16.15 7.63
N ARG A 71 4.42 15.73 6.85
CA ARG A 71 4.34 15.72 5.38
C ARG A 71 3.22 14.80 4.92
N VAL A 72 2.48 15.22 3.90
CA VAL A 72 1.43 14.40 3.28
C VAL A 72 2.05 13.49 2.21
N VAL A 73 1.72 12.20 2.28
CA VAL A 73 1.99 11.21 1.23
C VAL A 73 0.65 10.81 0.63
N VAL A 74 0.49 11.05 -0.67
CA VAL A 74 -0.73 10.66 -1.39
C VAL A 74 -0.51 9.29 -2.01
N LEU A 75 -1.26 8.31 -1.54
CA LEU A 75 -1.31 6.98 -2.13
C LEU A 75 -2.25 7.02 -3.33
N ASN A 76 -1.66 7.11 -4.52
CA ASN A 76 -2.39 6.96 -5.76
C ASN A 76 -2.12 5.57 -6.34
N ARG A 77 -3.11 4.68 -6.25
CA ARG A 77 -2.99 3.31 -6.76
C ARG A 77 -3.62 3.21 -8.14
N THR A 78 -2.79 2.92 -9.13
CA THR A 78 -3.28 2.38 -10.39
C THR A 78 -3.64 0.92 -10.13
N ARG A 79 -4.94 0.60 -10.11
CA ARG A 79 -5.40 -0.80 -10.08
C ARG A 79 -4.84 -1.51 -11.31
N ILE A 80 -4.34 -2.72 -11.10
CA ILE A 80 -3.94 -3.61 -12.17
C ILE A 80 -5.22 -4.06 -12.88
N ASP A 81 -5.33 -3.63 -14.14
CA ASP A 81 -6.35 -4.03 -15.09
C ASP A 81 -5.61 -4.69 -16.27
N PRO A 82 -5.43 -6.02 -16.24
CA PRO A 82 -4.66 -6.71 -17.27
C PRO A 82 -5.45 -6.72 -18.59
N ALA A 83 -4.80 -6.30 -19.66
CA ALA A 83 -5.38 -6.43 -21.01
C ALA A 83 -5.58 -7.92 -21.35
N LYS A 84 -6.62 -8.22 -22.13
CA LYS A 84 -6.80 -9.57 -22.70
C LYS A 84 -5.59 -9.91 -23.55
N CYS A 85 -4.91 -10.98 -23.18
CA CYS A 85 -3.81 -11.55 -23.94
C CYS A 85 -4.16 -13.00 -24.25
N ASP A 86 -4.18 -13.33 -25.53
CA ASP A 86 -4.39 -14.70 -25.98
C ASP A 86 -3.06 -15.48 -25.87
N ILE A 87 -3.14 -16.75 -25.51
CA ILE A 87 -2.00 -17.67 -25.38
C ILE A 87 -2.12 -18.81 -26.40
N ALA A 88 -1.00 -19.47 -26.71
CA ALA A 88 -1.02 -20.68 -27.52
C ALA A 88 -1.25 -21.92 -26.64
N GLU A 89 -1.85 -22.98 -27.19
CA GLU A 89 -2.05 -24.25 -26.46
C GLU A 89 -0.76 -24.81 -25.80
N PRO A 90 0.43 -24.73 -26.41
CA PRO A 90 1.67 -25.19 -25.76
C PRO A 90 2.04 -24.40 -24.49
N ASP A 91 1.53 -23.18 -24.33
CA ASP A 91 1.80 -22.33 -23.16
C ASP A 91 0.85 -22.60 -21.99
N LEU A 92 -0.18 -23.45 -22.17
CA LEU A 92 -1.19 -23.75 -21.14
C LEU A 92 -0.58 -24.19 -19.80
N ALA A 93 0.32 -25.19 -19.85
CA ALA A 93 0.97 -25.71 -18.66
C ALA A 93 1.77 -24.62 -17.93
N ARG A 94 2.43 -23.73 -18.69
CA ARG A 94 3.20 -22.62 -18.14
C ARG A 94 2.28 -21.62 -17.43
N GLU A 95 1.14 -21.28 -18.02
CA GLU A 95 0.20 -20.34 -17.41
C GLU A 95 -0.45 -20.92 -16.13
N GLU A 96 -0.75 -22.21 -16.11
CA GLU A 96 -1.21 -22.90 -14.90
C GLU A 96 -0.14 -22.89 -13.80
N ASP A 97 1.12 -23.19 -14.14
CA ASP A 97 2.23 -23.16 -13.17
C ASP A 97 2.46 -21.75 -12.60
N ARG A 98 2.37 -20.71 -13.45
CA ARG A 98 2.46 -19.30 -13.04
C ARG A 98 1.33 -18.93 -12.08
N LEU A 99 0.10 -19.37 -12.37
CA LEU A 99 -1.05 -19.16 -11.50
C LEU A 99 -0.84 -19.82 -10.14
N GLN A 100 -0.49 -21.11 -10.11
CA GLN A 100 -0.27 -21.85 -8.85
C GLN A 100 0.83 -21.23 -8.00
N SER A 101 1.94 -20.84 -8.63
CA SER A 101 3.05 -20.18 -7.95
C SER A 101 2.63 -18.83 -7.34
N SER A 102 1.82 -18.06 -8.07
CA SER A 102 1.34 -16.75 -7.62
C SER A 102 0.30 -16.86 -6.51
N LEU A 103 -0.57 -17.88 -6.54
CA LEU A 103 -1.51 -18.18 -5.46
C LEU A 103 -0.76 -18.60 -4.18
N ALA A 104 0.24 -19.48 -4.30
CA ALA A 104 1.06 -19.90 -3.17
C ALA A 104 1.80 -18.72 -2.54
N GLU A 105 2.38 -17.83 -3.36
CA GLU A 105 3.03 -16.61 -2.86
C GLU A 105 2.04 -15.67 -2.18
N THR A 106 0.87 -15.45 -2.78
CA THR A 106 -0.19 -14.63 -2.21
C THR A 106 -0.63 -15.16 -0.84
N ARG A 107 -0.79 -16.49 -0.72
CA ARG A 107 -1.13 -17.14 0.56
C ARG A 107 -0.09 -16.84 1.63
N ARG A 108 1.20 -16.98 1.30
CA ARG A 108 2.30 -16.67 2.23
C ARG A 108 2.24 -15.22 2.70
N GLN A 109 2.00 -14.29 1.78
CA GLN A 109 1.90 -12.86 2.09
C GLN A 109 0.71 -12.56 3.01
N ILE A 110 -0.47 -13.13 2.75
CA ILE A 110 -1.66 -12.93 3.59
C ILE A 110 -1.44 -13.50 5.00
N LEU A 111 -0.86 -14.69 5.12
CA LEU A 111 -0.51 -15.28 6.42
C LEU A 111 0.51 -14.44 7.20
N SER A 112 1.47 -13.83 6.50
CA SER A 112 2.44 -12.92 7.11
C SER A 112 1.76 -11.64 7.64
N LEU A 113 0.86 -11.05 6.86
CA LEU A 113 0.07 -9.88 7.28
C LEU A 113 -0.82 -10.20 8.47
N GLN A 114 -1.49 -11.36 8.43
CA GLN A 114 -2.31 -11.84 9.54
C GLN A 114 -1.49 -12.00 10.82
N GLY A 115 -0.29 -12.58 10.72
CA GLY A 115 0.63 -12.71 11.86
C GLY A 115 1.02 -11.36 12.44
N ARG A 116 1.43 -10.41 11.58
CA ARG A 116 1.79 -9.05 12.01
C ARG A 116 0.62 -8.33 12.69
N LEU A 117 -0.57 -8.38 12.11
CA LEU A 117 -1.74 -7.72 12.66
C LEU A 117 -2.16 -8.35 14.00
N ARG A 118 -2.06 -9.68 14.10
CA ARG A 118 -2.31 -10.40 15.36
C ARG A 118 -1.37 -9.96 16.46
N ASP A 119 -0.08 -9.81 16.15
CA ASP A 119 0.93 -9.42 17.13
C ASP A 119 0.78 -7.95 17.54
N ALA A 120 0.34 -7.08 16.62
CA ALA A 120 0.17 -5.65 16.85
C ALA A 120 -1.16 -5.26 17.54
N MET A 121 -2.28 -5.86 17.14
CA MET A 121 -3.62 -5.43 17.55
C MET A 121 -4.45 -6.53 18.22
N GLY A 122 -4.04 -7.80 18.11
CA GLY A 122 -4.74 -8.94 18.71
C GLY A 122 -5.36 -9.89 17.69
N ALA A 123 -5.75 -11.07 18.17
CA ALA A 123 -6.24 -12.15 17.33
C ALA A 123 -7.59 -11.85 16.66
N LYS A 124 -8.43 -11.00 17.27
CA LYS A 124 -9.76 -10.69 16.75
C LYS A 124 -9.68 -9.83 15.49
N GLU A 125 -8.77 -8.85 15.50
CA GLU A 125 -8.53 -7.92 14.40
C GLU A 125 -7.89 -8.67 13.21
N ALA A 126 -7.09 -9.69 13.47
CA ALA A 126 -6.47 -10.53 12.45
C ALA A 126 -7.45 -11.46 11.70
N LEU A 127 -8.68 -11.69 12.22
CA LEU A 127 -9.69 -12.55 11.59
C LEU A 127 -10.16 -12.02 10.21
N ILE A 128 -9.97 -10.73 9.94
CA ILE A 128 -10.31 -10.15 8.64
C ILE A 128 -9.57 -10.86 7.50
N PHE A 129 -8.34 -11.34 7.73
CA PHE A 129 -7.55 -12.06 6.72
C PHE A 129 -8.00 -13.51 6.49
N ASP A 130 -8.81 -14.10 7.39
CA ASP A 130 -9.40 -15.42 7.13
C ASP A 130 -10.34 -15.36 5.93
N SER A 131 -11.10 -14.27 5.78
CA SER A 131 -11.95 -14.04 4.62
C SER A 131 -11.14 -13.98 3.32
N HIS A 132 -9.95 -13.39 3.36
CA HIS A 132 -9.06 -13.26 2.21
C HIS A 132 -8.51 -14.62 1.79
N LEU A 133 -8.13 -15.46 2.76
CA LEU A 133 -7.70 -16.84 2.51
C LEU A 133 -8.83 -17.68 1.93
N LEU A 134 -10.06 -17.55 2.46
CA LEU A 134 -11.22 -18.27 1.92
C LEU A 134 -11.49 -17.92 0.46
N VAL A 135 -11.33 -16.65 0.06
CA VAL A 135 -11.47 -16.23 -1.34
C VAL A 135 -10.35 -16.80 -2.20
N LEU A 136 -9.09 -16.71 -1.74
CA LEU A 136 -7.93 -17.19 -2.47
C LEU A 136 -7.99 -18.70 -2.75
N GLU A 137 -8.63 -19.45 -1.87
CA GLU A 137 -8.72 -20.91 -1.89
C GLU A 137 -10.06 -21.43 -2.42
N ASP A 138 -10.97 -20.55 -2.86
CA ASP A 138 -12.30 -20.93 -3.35
C ASP A 138 -12.18 -21.80 -4.61
N PRO A 139 -12.55 -23.10 -4.56
CA PRO A 139 -12.45 -23.98 -5.71
C PRO A 139 -13.28 -23.51 -6.90
N MET A 140 -14.45 -22.87 -6.67
CA MET A 140 -15.30 -22.39 -7.76
C MET A 140 -14.63 -21.25 -8.53
N LEU A 141 -13.95 -20.35 -7.82
CA LEU A 141 -13.17 -19.28 -8.44
C LEU A 141 -12.02 -19.89 -9.25
N LEU A 142 -11.24 -20.78 -8.64
CA LEU A 142 -10.07 -21.38 -9.28
C LEU A 142 -10.43 -22.23 -10.51
N GLU A 143 -11.53 -22.99 -10.44
CA GLU A 143 -12.06 -23.74 -11.59
C GLU A 143 -12.48 -22.81 -12.73
N GLU A 144 -13.16 -21.71 -12.43
CA GLU A 144 -13.54 -20.70 -13.44
C GLU A 144 -12.31 -20.05 -14.09
N VAL A 145 -11.26 -19.78 -13.30
CA VAL A 145 -9.99 -19.26 -13.83
C VAL A 145 -9.32 -20.29 -14.74
N SER A 146 -9.20 -21.55 -14.29
CA SER A 146 -8.64 -22.63 -15.11
C SER A 146 -9.44 -22.85 -16.39
N ARG A 147 -10.77 -22.70 -16.33
CA ARG A 147 -11.65 -22.76 -17.49
C ARG A 147 -11.33 -21.66 -18.50
N PHE A 148 -11.17 -20.41 -18.05
CA PHE A 148 -10.75 -19.32 -18.95
C PHE A 148 -9.39 -19.58 -19.59
N ILE A 149 -8.40 -20.07 -18.83
CA ILE A 149 -7.08 -20.37 -19.40
C ILE A 149 -7.17 -21.47 -20.47
N ARG A 150 -7.90 -22.56 -20.21
CA ARG A 150 -7.97 -23.74 -21.09
C ARG A 150 -8.90 -23.57 -22.29
N GLU A 151 -10.08 -23.01 -22.08
CA GLU A 151 -11.13 -22.91 -23.10
C GLU A 151 -11.03 -21.62 -23.91
N ASP A 152 -10.78 -20.49 -23.25
CA ASP A 152 -10.68 -19.18 -23.92
C ASP A 152 -9.24 -18.90 -24.41
N LEU A 153 -8.26 -19.75 -24.06
CA LEU A 153 -6.84 -19.58 -24.38
C LEU A 153 -6.34 -18.17 -24.06
N VAL A 154 -6.51 -17.74 -22.81
CA VAL A 154 -6.06 -16.43 -22.31
C VAL A 154 -5.01 -16.54 -21.20
N SER A 155 -4.20 -15.50 -21.03
CA SER A 155 -3.20 -15.38 -19.95
C SER A 155 -3.81 -15.52 -18.55
N ALA A 156 -3.03 -16.03 -17.60
CA ALA A 156 -3.45 -16.21 -16.21
C ALA A 156 -3.90 -14.90 -15.55
N GLU A 157 -3.26 -13.76 -15.86
CA GLU A 157 -3.63 -12.45 -15.33
C GLU A 157 -5.06 -12.06 -15.72
N TYR A 158 -5.36 -12.13 -17.02
CA TYR A 158 -6.67 -11.79 -17.52
C TYR A 158 -7.74 -12.77 -17.04
N ALA A 159 -7.44 -14.06 -17.04
CA ALA A 159 -8.35 -15.10 -16.54
C ALA A 159 -8.72 -14.87 -15.07
N PHE A 160 -7.72 -14.64 -14.22
CA PHE A 160 -7.92 -14.39 -12.79
C PHE A 160 -8.72 -13.11 -12.56
N PHE A 161 -8.34 -12.00 -13.19
CA PHE A 161 -9.06 -10.73 -13.10
C PHE A 161 -10.53 -10.86 -13.50
N LYS A 162 -10.81 -11.45 -14.67
CA LYS A 162 -12.16 -11.63 -15.21
C LYS A 162 -13.03 -12.48 -14.29
N ALA A 163 -12.51 -13.59 -13.77
CA ALA A 163 -13.24 -14.45 -12.85
C ALA A 163 -13.52 -13.75 -11.51
N SER A 164 -12.51 -13.08 -10.94
CA SER A 164 -12.65 -12.36 -9.67
C SER A 164 -13.63 -11.19 -9.77
N GLU A 165 -13.58 -10.37 -10.82
CA GLU A 165 -14.50 -9.24 -10.98
C GLU A 165 -15.94 -9.74 -11.14
N LYS A 166 -16.17 -10.82 -11.90
CA LYS A 166 -17.49 -11.46 -12.00
C LYS A 166 -18.02 -11.89 -10.63
N TYR A 167 -17.16 -12.43 -9.77
CA TYR A 167 -17.52 -12.87 -8.42
C TYR A 167 -17.78 -11.68 -7.48
N ALA A 168 -16.89 -10.68 -7.49
CA ALA A 168 -17.04 -9.46 -6.71
C ALA A 168 -18.32 -8.68 -7.09
N ASP A 169 -18.63 -8.57 -8.38
CA ASP A 169 -19.84 -7.92 -8.88
C ASP A 169 -21.11 -8.67 -8.52
N ALA A 170 -21.06 -10.00 -8.44
CA ALA A 170 -22.20 -10.80 -7.99
C ALA A 170 -22.50 -10.54 -6.51
N LEU A 171 -21.46 -10.46 -5.67
CA LEU A 171 -21.61 -10.15 -4.23
C LEU A 171 -22.04 -8.70 -3.98
N ALA A 172 -21.51 -7.74 -4.74
CA ALA A 172 -21.85 -6.32 -4.60
C ALA A 172 -23.30 -5.99 -4.99
N LYS A 173 -23.98 -6.87 -5.75
CA LYS A 173 -25.40 -6.72 -6.12
C LYS A 173 -26.35 -7.22 -5.06
N VAL A 174 -25.86 -7.89 -4.02
CA VAL A 174 -26.69 -8.29 -2.89
C VAL A 174 -26.85 -7.08 -1.98
N ASP A 175 -28.10 -6.72 -1.65
CA ASP A 175 -28.43 -5.62 -0.72
C ASP A 175 -28.11 -6.03 0.74
N ASP A 176 -26.83 -6.29 1.01
CA ASP A 176 -26.28 -6.63 2.31
C ASP A 176 -24.92 -5.95 2.46
N ALA A 177 -24.81 -5.06 3.44
CA ALA A 177 -23.59 -4.30 3.71
C ALA A 177 -22.38 -5.19 3.96
N TYR A 178 -22.58 -6.34 4.63
CA TYR A 178 -21.50 -7.29 4.90
C TYR A 178 -21.01 -7.99 3.63
N LEU A 179 -21.92 -8.29 2.68
CA LEU A 179 -21.53 -8.87 1.38
C LEU A 179 -20.89 -7.83 0.45
N SER A 180 -21.28 -6.56 0.56
CA SER A 180 -20.61 -5.46 -0.13
C SER A 180 -19.18 -5.26 0.35
N GLU A 181 -18.91 -5.37 1.66
CA GLU A 181 -17.54 -5.33 2.21
C GLU A 181 -16.70 -6.51 1.68
N ARG A 182 -17.28 -7.72 1.63
CA ARG A 182 -16.65 -8.91 1.02
C ARG A 182 -16.24 -8.70 -0.44
N ALA A 183 -16.99 -7.91 -1.21
CA ALA A 183 -16.63 -7.60 -2.60
C ALA A 183 -15.34 -6.75 -2.68
N ALA A 184 -15.09 -5.87 -1.69
CA ALA A 184 -13.84 -5.13 -1.60
C ALA A 184 -12.66 -6.05 -1.23
N ASP A 185 -12.87 -6.99 -0.29
CA ASP A 185 -11.86 -7.98 0.09
C ASP A 185 -11.42 -8.85 -1.09
N ILE A 186 -12.38 -9.29 -1.93
CA ILE A 186 -12.06 -10.04 -3.15
C ILE A 186 -11.15 -9.21 -4.05
N ARG A 187 -11.50 -7.94 -4.29
CA ARG A 187 -10.70 -7.07 -5.14
C ARG A 187 -9.31 -6.81 -4.57
N ASP A 188 -9.16 -6.71 -3.24
CA ASP A 188 -7.83 -6.59 -2.60
C ASP A 188 -6.97 -7.84 -2.86
N VAL A 189 -7.56 -9.04 -2.65
CA VAL A 189 -6.89 -10.31 -2.96
C VAL A 189 -6.53 -10.40 -4.44
N THR A 190 -7.43 -9.99 -5.34
CA THR A 190 -7.19 -9.99 -6.78
C THR A 190 -6.00 -9.13 -7.16
N GLN A 191 -5.93 -7.89 -6.65
CA GLN A 191 -4.81 -7.00 -6.93
C GLN A 191 -3.47 -7.60 -6.45
N ARG A 192 -3.49 -8.31 -5.31
CA ARG A 192 -2.32 -9.01 -4.80
C ARG A 192 -1.89 -10.20 -5.66
N VAL A 193 -2.83 -11.04 -6.09
CA VAL A 193 -2.53 -12.16 -7.01
C VAL A 193 -1.98 -11.63 -8.33
N LEU A 194 -2.58 -10.57 -8.89
CA LEU A 194 -2.12 -9.95 -10.13
C LEU A 194 -0.72 -9.34 -10.00
N ALA A 195 -0.42 -8.70 -8.87
CA ALA A 195 0.92 -8.20 -8.61
C ALA A 195 1.95 -9.33 -8.63
N ASN A 196 1.65 -10.46 -7.97
CA ASN A 196 2.52 -11.64 -7.96
C ASN A 196 2.68 -12.26 -9.37
N LEU A 197 1.60 -12.39 -10.14
CA LEU A 197 1.65 -12.89 -11.53
C LEU A 197 2.54 -12.03 -12.44
N MET A 198 2.51 -10.72 -12.23
CA MET A 198 3.28 -9.74 -13.00
C MET A 198 4.70 -9.49 -12.42
N GLY A 199 5.08 -10.15 -11.33
CA GLY A 199 6.34 -9.92 -10.63
C GLY A 199 6.49 -8.49 -10.08
N ARG A 200 5.38 -7.81 -9.80
CA ARG A 200 5.34 -6.47 -9.24
C ARG A 200 5.32 -6.53 -7.71
N PRO A 201 5.97 -5.58 -7.01
CA PRO A 201 5.81 -5.47 -5.57
C PRO A 201 4.34 -5.19 -5.22
N THR A 202 3.77 -6.06 -4.38
CA THR A 202 2.37 -5.97 -3.92
C THR A 202 2.07 -4.66 -3.18
N CYS A 203 3.06 -4.11 -2.50
CA CYS A 203 2.93 -2.95 -1.61
C CYS A 203 3.94 -1.85 -1.94
N ALA A 204 4.06 -1.45 -3.21
CA ALA A 204 4.89 -0.30 -3.55
C ALA A 204 4.35 0.96 -2.84
N GLY A 205 5.12 1.54 -1.91
CA GLY A 205 4.88 2.89 -1.40
C GLY A 205 4.44 3.06 0.06
N LEU A 206 3.91 2.04 0.76
CA LEU A 206 3.69 2.15 2.22
C LEU A 206 4.80 1.52 3.04
N ALA A 207 5.30 0.36 2.61
CA ALA A 207 6.38 -0.35 3.30
C ALA A 207 7.70 0.43 3.29
N ASP A 208 7.85 1.34 2.32
CA ASP A 208 9.05 2.16 2.13
C ASP A 208 9.00 3.47 2.94
N LEU A 209 7.91 3.73 3.67
CA LEU A 209 7.76 4.95 4.48
C LEU A 209 8.57 4.80 5.77
N THR A 210 9.70 5.50 5.83
CA THR A 210 10.63 5.47 6.97
C THR A 210 10.54 6.70 7.88
N GLU A 211 9.79 7.74 7.46
CA GLU A 211 9.61 8.99 8.19
C GLU A 211 8.13 9.19 8.57
N PRO A 212 7.84 9.86 9.72
CA PRO A 212 6.47 10.21 10.10
C PRO A 212 5.75 11.02 9.01
N CYS A 213 4.61 10.54 8.55
CA CYS A 213 3.83 11.18 7.50
C CYS A 213 2.32 11.05 7.73
N ILE A 214 1.56 11.91 7.04
CA ILE A 214 0.10 11.80 6.94
C ILE A 214 -0.22 11.13 5.61
N VAL A 215 -0.83 9.96 5.67
CA VAL A 215 -1.24 9.20 4.48
C VAL A 215 -2.61 9.67 4.01
N VAL A 216 -2.72 10.00 2.72
CA VAL A 216 -3.99 10.36 2.07
C VAL A 216 -4.22 9.39 0.91
N ALA A 217 -5.35 8.70 0.93
CA ALA A 217 -5.76 7.75 -0.10
C ALA A 217 -7.25 7.93 -0.43
N HIS A 218 -7.68 7.44 -1.58
CA HIS A 218 -9.12 7.34 -1.87
C HIS A 218 -9.79 6.32 -0.95
N ASP A 219 -9.09 5.23 -0.67
CA ASP A 219 -9.49 4.15 0.23
C ASP A 219 -8.23 3.46 0.77
N LEU A 220 -8.33 2.85 1.96
CA LEU A 220 -7.25 2.05 2.57
C LEU A 220 -7.76 0.63 2.78
N THR A 221 -7.09 -0.35 2.17
CA THR A 221 -7.50 -1.74 2.32
C THR A 221 -7.00 -2.33 3.65
N PRO A 222 -7.58 -3.43 4.15
CA PRO A 222 -7.07 -4.14 5.32
C PRO A 222 -5.58 -4.46 5.23
N SER A 223 -5.14 -4.91 4.05
CA SER A 223 -3.72 -5.11 3.72
C SER A 223 -2.86 -3.87 3.98
N ASP A 224 -3.36 -2.67 3.69
CA ASP A 224 -2.62 -1.42 3.84
C ASP A 224 -2.43 -1.04 5.29
N THR A 225 -3.54 -1.09 6.04
CA THR A 225 -3.53 -0.77 7.46
C THR A 225 -2.67 -1.74 8.27
N ALA A 226 -2.63 -3.03 7.89
CA ALA A 226 -1.77 -4.03 8.52
C ALA A 226 -0.26 -3.83 8.23
N MET A 227 0.07 -3.10 7.16
CA MET A 227 1.47 -2.78 6.82
C MET A 227 1.99 -1.55 7.54
N MET A 228 1.11 -0.64 7.95
CA MET A 228 1.46 0.57 8.68
C MET A 228 1.97 0.24 10.08
N ASP A 229 2.92 1.04 10.58
CA ASP A 229 3.40 0.95 11.96
C ASP A 229 2.37 1.62 12.89
N PRO A 230 1.74 0.90 13.82
CA PRO A 230 0.95 1.53 14.86
C PRO A 230 1.91 2.23 15.83
N ALA A 231 1.88 3.57 15.81
CA ALA A 231 2.68 4.44 16.68
C ALA A 231 2.57 4.10 18.17
#